data_AF-A0A317XC36-F1
#
_entry.id   AF-A0A317XC36-F1
#
_cell.length_a   1.000
_cell.length_b   1.000
_cell.length_c   1.000
_cell.angle_alpha   90.00
_cell.angle_beta   90.00
_cell.angle_gamma   90.00
#
_symmetry.space_group_name_H-M   'P 1'
#
loop_
_entity.id
_entity.type
_entity.pdbx_description
1 polymer ?
#
loop_
_entity_poly.entity_id
_entity_poly.type
_entity_poly.pdbx_seq_one_letter_code
_entity_poly.pdbx_strand_id
1 'polypeptide(L)'
;MSSITTIRTQILTNPHPQRLVLKLPTKELNPQNYRLSARDFLNTIFPNYKDDNRINFLAIEIQAKHTYIAIDVNNFDYDFETAHETTTILPVYVLWNHKRNGWYLVRWSQEDEPLARKIADLHDLNGFEATVPFLADFNGVVVYENSRYLDGRRWGRWDVSGSSGEGV
;
A
#
# COMPACT_ATOMS: atom_id res chain seq x y z
N MET A 1 23.13 -8.19 -0.36
CA MET A 1 21.82 -8.45 0.28
C MET A 1 21.54 -7.32 1.24
N SER A 2 20.37 -6.69 1.15
CA SER A 2 20.07 -5.53 2.00
C SER A 2 19.37 -5.98 3.28
N SER A 3 19.93 -5.59 4.43
CA SER A 3 19.25 -5.76 5.72
C SER A 3 18.04 -4.83 5.79
N ILE A 4 17.10 -5.13 6.68
CA ILE A 4 15.94 -4.23 6.91
C ILE A 4 16.38 -2.84 7.36
N THR A 5 17.47 -2.75 8.14
CA THR A 5 18.03 -1.46 8.58
C THR A 5 18.57 -0.68 7.40
N THR A 6 19.29 -1.33 6.48
CA THR A 6 19.81 -0.70 5.25
C THR A 6 18.69 -0.16 4.37
N ILE A 7 17.63 -0.95 4.13
CA ILE A 7 16.48 -0.52 3.33
C ILE A 7 15.73 0.61 4.02
N ARG A 8 15.47 0.51 5.33
CA ARG A 8 14.83 1.58 6.09
C ARG A 8 15.60 2.88 5.98
N THR A 9 16.92 2.84 6.17
CA THR A 9 17.76 4.04 6.01
C THR A 9 17.64 4.59 4.60
N GLN A 10 17.77 3.76 3.57
CA GLN A 10 17.64 4.19 2.17
C GLN A 10 16.30 4.90 1.90
N ILE A 11 15.20 4.35 2.40
CA ILE A 11 13.84 4.92 2.24
C ILE A 11 13.74 6.26 2.98
N LEU A 12 14.17 6.32 4.25
CA LEU A 12 14.02 7.52 5.08
C LEU A 12 15.01 8.64 4.75
N THR A 13 16.14 8.34 4.10
CA THR A 13 17.11 9.34 3.64
C THR A 13 16.71 10.00 2.33
N ASN A 14 15.76 9.43 1.57
CA ASN A 14 15.25 10.07 0.36
C ASN A 14 14.38 11.27 0.77
N PRO A 15 14.76 12.52 0.46
CA PRO A 15 13.98 13.69 0.89
C PRO A 15 12.68 13.87 0.11
N HIS A 16 12.51 13.17 -1.01
CA HIS A 16 11.32 13.33 -1.86
C HIS A 16 10.17 12.43 -1.40
N PRO A 17 8.92 12.92 -1.48
CA PRO A 17 7.74 12.11 -1.26
C PRO A 17 7.73 10.88 -2.19
N GLN A 18 7.42 9.72 -1.63
CA GLN A 18 7.35 8.46 -2.39
C GLN A 18 6.28 7.55 -1.79
N ARG A 19 5.72 6.68 -2.63
CA ARG A 19 4.76 5.67 -2.20
C ARG A 19 5.44 4.31 -2.17
N LEU A 20 5.35 3.63 -1.04
CA LEU A 20 5.90 2.29 -0.84
C LEU A 20 4.76 1.28 -0.78
N VAL A 21 4.85 0.23 -1.61
CA VAL A 21 3.97 -0.93 -1.59
C VAL A 21 4.71 -2.10 -0.97
N LEU A 22 4.33 -2.49 0.25
CA LEU A 22 4.81 -3.73 0.85
C LEU A 22 4.06 -4.90 0.23
N LYS A 23 4.78 -5.85 -0.36
CA LYS A 23 4.22 -7.11 -0.86
C LYS A 23 4.64 -8.24 0.05
N LEU A 24 3.67 -8.92 0.64
CA LEU A 24 3.89 -10.07 1.52
C LEU A 24 2.87 -11.19 1.25
N PRO A 25 3.22 -12.46 1.52
CA PRO A 25 2.25 -13.56 1.43
C PRO A 25 1.09 -13.34 2.41
N THR A 26 -0.16 -13.46 1.95
CA THR A 26 -1.37 -13.22 2.78
C THR A 26 -1.39 -14.07 4.05
N LYS A 27 -0.84 -15.29 3.98
CA LYS A 27 -0.73 -16.23 5.10
C LYS A 27 0.17 -15.75 6.25
N GLU A 28 0.95 -14.69 6.04
CA GLU A 28 1.77 -14.07 7.10
C GLU A 28 0.94 -13.07 7.92
N LEU A 29 -0.27 -12.73 7.47
CA LEU A 29 -1.21 -11.91 8.21
C LEU A 29 -2.25 -12.74 8.95
N ASN A 30 -2.80 -12.14 10.01
CA ASN A 30 -3.85 -12.72 10.82
C ASN A 30 -5.22 -12.50 10.14
N PRO A 31 -5.91 -13.55 9.65
CA PRO A 31 -7.20 -13.40 8.97
C PRO A 31 -8.33 -12.94 9.89
N GLN A 32 -8.20 -13.11 11.21
CA GLN A 32 -9.15 -12.55 12.18
C GLN A 32 -8.97 -11.05 12.37
N ASN A 33 -7.79 -10.49 12.05
CA ASN A 33 -7.53 -9.05 12.14
C ASN A 33 -6.38 -8.61 11.22
N TYR A 34 -6.71 -8.40 9.93
CA TYR A 34 -5.74 -7.96 8.94
C TYR A 34 -5.14 -6.60 9.25
N ARG A 35 -5.92 -5.66 9.78
CA ARG A 35 -5.43 -4.31 10.13
C ARG A 35 -4.38 -4.38 11.24
N LEU A 36 -4.63 -5.13 12.31
CA LEU A 36 -3.67 -5.26 13.41
C LEU A 36 -2.38 -5.93 12.93
N SER A 37 -2.48 -7.07 12.26
CA SER A 37 -1.30 -7.80 11.78
C SER A 37 -0.49 -7.02 10.73
N ALA A 38 -1.14 -6.23 9.87
CA ALA A 38 -0.44 -5.33 8.95
C ALA A 38 0.29 -4.19 9.67
N ARG A 39 -0.30 -3.62 10.74
CA ARG A 39 0.36 -2.61 11.59
C ARG A 39 1.58 -3.20 12.31
N ASP A 40 1.46 -4.43 12.82
CA ASP A 40 2.57 -5.13 13.46
C ASP A 40 3.70 -5.39 12.46
N PHE A 41 3.38 -5.83 11.25
CA PHE A 41 4.35 -6.00 10.18
C PHE A 41 5.04 -4.67 9.82
N LEU A 42 4.27 -3.58 9.64
CA LEU A 42 4.82 -2.26 9.33
C LEU A 42 5.77 -1.78 10.44
N ASN A 43 5.43 -2.03 11.71
CA ASN A 43 6.30 -1.73 12.86
C ASN A 43 7.65 -2.47 12.83
N THR A 44 7.74 -3.64 12.17
CA THR A 44 9.03 -4.33 12.00
C THR A 44 9.97 -3.59 11.04
N ILE A 45 9.41 -2.86 10.07
CA ILE A 45 10.15 -2.09 9.07
C ILE A 45 10.41 -0.68 9.57
N PHE A 46 9.38 -0.03 10.10
CA PHE A 46 9.40 1.33 10.64
C PHE A 46 8.93 1.30 12.10
N PRO A 47 9.85 1.07 13.06
CA PRO A 47 9.51 1.08 14.47
C PRO A 47 8.91 2.42 14.87
N ASN A 48 7.82 2.39 15.64
CA ASN A 48 7.09 3.58 16.11
C ASN A 48 6.61 4.51 14.99
N TYR A 49 6.27 3.96 13.80
CA TYR A 49 5.83 4.79 12.66
C TYR A 49 4.62 5.68 12.97
N LYS A 50 3.80 5.30 13.97
CA LYS A 50 2.64 6.11 14.39
C LYS A 50 3.03 7.48 14.94
N ASP A 51 4.23 7.60 15.49
CA ASP A 51 4.79 8.85 16.02
C ASP A 51 5.71 9.54 14.98
N ASP A 52 5.86 8.94 13.79
CA ASP A 52 6.70 9.43 12.72
C ASP A 52 5.83 10.05 11.62
N ASN A 53 5.74 11.39 11.60
CA ASN A 53 4.93 12.14 10.64
C ASN A 53 5.37 11.97 9.17
N ARG A 54 6.49 11.28 8.91
CA ARG A 54 6.91 10.91 7.56
C ARG A 54 6.10 9.76 7.00
N ILE A 55 5.48 8.91 7.84
CA ILE A 55 4.87 7.66 7.41
C ILE A 55 3.35 7.74 7.48
N ASN A 56 2.69 7.78 6.33
CA ASN A 56 1.23 7.71 6.23
C ASN A 56 0.81 6.29 5.81
N PHE A 57 0.16 5.55 6.70
CA PHE A 57 -0.30 4.19 6.38
C PHE A 57 -1.69 4.24 5.74
N LEU A 58 -1.74 4.15 4.40
CA LEU A 58 -2.92 4.48 3.61
C LEU A 58 -3.89 3.32 3.38
N ALA A 59 -3.41 2.16 2.92
CA ALA A 59 -4.29 1.09 2.48
C ALA A 59 -3.69 -0.31 2.62
N ILE A 60 -4.58 -1.29 2.73
CA ILE A 60 -4.30 -2.73 2.75
C ILE A 60 -5.23 -3.38 1.71
N GLU A 61 -4.65 -4.03 0.71
CA GLU A 61 -5.38 -4.92 -0.18
C GLU A 61 -5.02 -6.37 0.10
N ILE A 62 -6.01 -7.17 0.46
CA ILE A 62 -5.89 -8.60 0.64
C ILE A 62 -6.28 -9.30 -0.66
N GLN A 63 -5.38 -10.15 -1.17
CA GLN A 63 -5.71 -11.13 -2.21
C GLN A 63 -5.42 -12.55 -1.72
N ALA A 64 -5.75 -13.53 -2.55
CA ALA A 64 -5.67 -14.95 -2.17
C ALA A 64 -4.26 -15.37 -1.78
N LYS A 65 -3.24 -14.89 -2.49
CA LYS A 65 -1.83 -15.29 -2.28
C LYS A 65 -0.99 -14.21 -1.63
N HIS A 66 -1.27 -12.93 -1.94
CA HIS A 66 -0.47 -11.81 -1.49
C HIS A 66 -1.35 -10.71 -0.92
N THR A 67 -0.81 -10.02 0.07
CA THR A 67 -1.31 -8.76 0.57
C THR A 67 -0.41 -7.64 0.07
N TYR A 68 -1.02 -6.50 -0.25
CA TYR A 68 -0.33 -5.27 -0.62
C TYR A 68 -0.67 -4.19 0.40
N ILE A 69 0.35 -3.61 1.01
CA ILE A 69 0.20 -2.51 1.98
C ILE A 69 0.79 -1.25 1.34
N ALA A 70 -0.03 -0.22 1.15
CA ALA A 70 0.42 1.07 0.64
C ALA A 70 0.67 2.05 1.79
N ILE A 71 1.87 2.62 1.81
CA ILE A 71 2.24 3.73 2.69
C ILE A 71 2.84 4.86 1.85
N ASP A 72 2.62 6.10 2.26
CA ASP A 72 3.40 7.23 1.75
C ASP A 72 4.52 7.54 2.75
N VAL A 73 5.68 7.89 2.20
CA VAL A 73 6.87 8.31 2.96
C VAL A 73 7.22 9.75 2.55
N ASN A 74 7.42 10.62 3.53
CA ASN A 74 7.71 12.05 3.37
C ASN A 74 6.62 12.84 2.61
N ASN A 75 5.40 12.31 2.52
CA ASN A 75 4.25 13.03 1.99
C ASN A 75 3.59 13.87 3.11
N PHE A 76 4.26 14.95 3.52
CA PHE A 76 3.82 15.79 4.65
C PHE A 76 2.54 16.57 4.37
N ASP A 77 2.23 16.79 3.09
CA ASP A 77 1.04 17.51 2.64
C ASP A 77 -0.16 16.57 2.41
N TYR A 78 -0.07 15.31 2.88
CA TYR A 78 -1.21 14.40 2.83
C TYR A 78 -2.34 14.92 3.72
N ASP A 79 -3.42 15.35 3.08
CA ASP A 79 -4.67 15.73 3.74
C ASP A 79 -5.72 14.65 3.47
N PHE A 80 -6.13 13.95 4.52
CA PHE A 80 -7.17 12.93 4.44
C PHE A 80 -8.49 13.49 3.90
N GLU A 81 -8.88 14.70 4.28
CA GLU A 81 -10.17 15.25 3.88
C GLU A 81 -10.27 15.44 2.37
N THR A 82 -9.17 15.83 1.72
CA THR A 82 -9.11 16.18 0.29
C THR A 82 -8.37 15.15 -0.58
N ALA A 83 -7.80 14.08 0.00
CA ALA A 83 -6.98 13.08 -0.71
C ALA A 83 -7.72 12.40 -1.88
N HIS A 84 -9.03 12.23 -1.76
CA HIS A 84 -9.88 11.67 -2.79
C HIS A 84 -10.06 12.57 -4.03
N GLU A 85 -10.02 13.89 -3.86
CA GLU A 85 -10.19 14.85 -4.97
C GLU A 85 -8.88 15.07 -5.72
N THR A 86 -7.75 15.05 -5.01
CA THR A 86 -6.48 15.57 -5.53
C THR A 86 -5.62 14.50 -6.20
N THR A 87 -5.87 13.21 -5.94
CA THR A 87 -5.11 12.07 -6.50
C THR A 87 -3.59 12.32 -6.54
N THR A 88 -2.92 12.31 -5.38
CA THR A 88 -1.48 12.58 -5.32
C THR A 88 -0.66 11.47 -5.99
N ILE A 89 -0.08 11.79 -7.15
CA ILE A 89 0.83 10.93 -7.92
C ILE A 89 2.22 11.01 -7.32
N LEU A 90 2.72 9.88 -6.80
CA LEU A 90 4.04 9.76 -6.19
C LEU A 90 4.85 8.67 -6.88
N PRO A 91 6.19 8.77 -6.92
CA PRO A 91 7.04 7.65 -7.32
C PRO A 91 6.75 6.40 -6.48
N VAL A 92 6.30 5.33 -7.13
CA VAL A 92 5.99 4.05 -6.48
C VAL A 92 7.20 3.13 -6.40
N TYR A 93 7.44 2.56 -5.23
CA TYR A 93 8.43 1.52 -5.00
C TYR A 93 7.75 0.30 -4.36
N VAL A 94 8.11 -0.90 -4.78
CA VAL A 94 7.66 -2.14 -4.15
C VAL A 94 8.76 -2.66 -3.24
N LEU A 95 8.39 -2.94 -1.98
CA LEU A 95 9.23 -3.58 -1.01
C LEU A 95 8.73 -5.00 -0.72
N TRP A 96 9.60 -6.00 -0.86
CA TRP A 96 9.28 -7.37 -0.44
C TRP A 96 10.50 -8.07 0.15
N ASN A 97 10.23 -9.06 1.01
CA ASN A 97 11.25 -9.91 1.59
C ASN A 97 11.32 -11.24 0.84
N HIS A 98 12.45 -11.50 0.19
CA HIS A 98 12.73 -12.81 -0.39
C HIS A 98 13.45 -13.67 0.65
N LYS A 99 12.83 -14.78 1.08
CA LYS A 99 13.30 -15.63 2.18
C LYS A 99 14.80 -15.96 2.18
N ARG A 100 15.40 -16.14 1.00
CA ARG A 100 16.82 -16.48 0.86
C ARG A 100 17.74 -15.29 0.58
N ASN A 101 17.18 -14.17 0.09
CA ASN A 101 17.97 -13.09 -0.48
C ASN A 101 17.78 -11.73 0.23
N GLY A 102 16.93 -11.69 1.27
CA GLY A 102 16.65 -10.50 2.06
C GLY A 102 15.65 -9.56 1.37
N TRP A 103 15.74 -8.28 1.70
CA TRP A 103 14.79 -7.27 1.26
C TRP A 103 15.16 -6.67 -0.09
N TYR A 104 14.15 -6.47 -0.93
CA TYR A 104 14.24 -5.86 -2.24
C TYR A 104 13.36 -4.62 -2.29
N LEU A 105 13.93 -3.53 -2.81
CA LEU A 105 13.22 -2.29 -3.09
C LEU A 105 13.34 -2.02 -4.59
N VAL A 106 12.22 -2.02 -5.31
CA VAL A 106 12.20 -1.85 -6.76
C VAL A 106 11.30 -0.71 -7.15
N ARG A 107 11.80 0.20 -7.98
CA ARG A 107 11.02 1.29 -8.56
C ARG A 107 10.02 0.72 -9.57
N TRP A 108 8.76 1.14 -9.47
CA TRP A 108 7.70 0.69 -10.36
C TRP A 108 6.91 1.86 -10.97
N SER A 109 7.50 2.51 -11.97
CA SER A 109 6.97 3.77 -12.54
C SER A 109 5.62 3.65 -13.22
N GLN A 110 5.31 2.49 -13.78
CA GLN A 110 4.00 2.24 -14.38
C GLN A 110 2.84 2.31 -13.38
N GLU A 111 3.11 2.21 -12.08
CA GLU A 111 2.09 2.26 -11.02
C GLU A 111 1.92 3.63 -10.37
N ASP A 112 2.71 4.65 -10.74
CA ASP A 112 2.67 5.97 -10.10
C ASP A 112 1.25 6.57 -10.11
N GLU A 113 0.64 6.60 -11.28
CA GLU A 113 -0.71 7.12 -11.48
C GLU A 113 -1.81 6.08 -11.18
N PRO A 114 -1.72 4.81 -11.64
CA PRO A 114 -2.74 3.81 -11.33
C PRO A 114 -2.96 3.61 -9.83
N LEU A 115 -1.89 3.57 -9.04
CA LEU A 115 -2.01 3.41 -7.59
C LEU A 115 -2.59 4.67 -6.93
N ALA A 116 -2.21 5.87 -7.37
CA ALA A 116 -2.80 7.09 -6.85
C ALA A 116 -4.33 7.11 -7.02
N ARG A 117 -4.82 6.79 -8.23
CA ARG A 117 -6.26 6.69 -8.50
C ARG A 117 -6.92 5.63 -7.64
N LYS A 118 -6.29 4.46 -7.51
CA LYS A 118 -6.80 3.37 -6.69
C LYS A 118 -6.96 3.74 -5.20
N ILE A 119 -6.02 4.48 -4.63
CA ILE A 119 -6.13 4.96 -3.23
C ILE A 119 -7.25 5.99 -3.10
N ALA A 120 -7.36 6.93 -4.05
CA ALA A 120 -8.45 7.91 -4.08
C ALA A 120 -9.82 7.22 -4.19
N ASP A 121 -9.95 6.23 -5.09
CA ASP A 121 -11.20 5.49 -5.23
C ASP A 121 -11.51 4.66 -3.95
N LEU A 122 -10.51 4.07 -3.29
CA LEU A 122 -10.71 3.40 -1.98
C LEU A 122 -11.19 4.37 -0.92
N HIS A 123 -10.66 5.59 -0.92
CA HIS A 123 -11.08 6.67 -0.04
C HIS A 123 -12.55 7.02 -0.26
N ASP A 124 -12.97 7.14 -1.53
CA ASP A 124 -14.35 7.42 -1.91
C ASP A 124 -15.29 6.30 -1.48
N LEU A 125 -14.90 5.04 -1.68
CA LEU A 125 -15.75 3.90 -1.39
C LEU A 125 -15.95 3.67 0.11
N ASN A 126 -14.96 4.01 0.95
CA ASN A 126 -15.09 3.82 2.40
C ASN A 126 -15.86 4.96 3.10
N GLY A 127 -16.10 6.10 2.44
CA GLY A 127 -16.95 7.17 2.98
C GLY A 127 -16.22 8.25 3.80
N PHE A 128 -16.98 9.13 4.44
CA PHE A 128 -16.45 10.22 5.30
C PHE A 128 -15.94 9.71 6.65
N GLU A 129 -16.54 8.64 7.19
CA GLU A 129 -16.19 8.07 8.50
C GLU A 129 -15.03 7.05 8.43
N ALA A 130 -14.44 6.88 7.25
CA ALA A 130 -13.36 5.94 7.05
C ALA A 130 -12.11 6.37 7.82
N THR A 131 -11.36 5.41 8.35
CA THR A 131 -10.04 5.68 8.93
C THR A 131 -8.99 4.86 8.22
N VAL A 132 -7.85 5.49 7.96
CA VAL A 132 -6.71 4.78 7.38
C VAL A 132 -6.12 3.78 8.38
N PRO A 133 -5.62 2.62 7.91
CA PRO A 133 -5.61 2.20 6.52
C PRO A 133 -6.97 1.68 6.02
N PHE A 134 -7.32 2.05 4.78
CA PHE A 134 -8.42 1.43 4.04
C PHE A 134 -8.18 -0.07 3.89
N LEU A 135 -9.22 -0.89 4.00
CA LEU A 135 -9.11 -2.33 3.84
C LEU A 135 -9.98 -2.78 2.66
N ALA A 136 -9.34 -3.38 1.66
CA ALA A 136 -10.02 -4.04 0.56
C ALA A 136 -9.71 -5.54 0.59
N ASP A 137 -10.68 -6.36 0.99
CA ASP A 137 -10.51 -7.81 1.10
C ASP A 137 -11.15 -8.57 -0.06
N PHE A 138 -10.34 -8.91 -1.06
CA PHE A 138 -10.79 -9.65 -2.24
C PHE A 138 -10.82 -11.18 -2.06
N ASN A 139 -10.59 -11.69 -0.84
CA ASN A 139 -10.85 -13.10 -0.52
C ASN A 139 -12.32 -13.36 -0.17
N GLY A 140 -13.10 -12.31 0.10
CA GLY A 140 -14.54 -12.35 0.29
C GLY A 140 -15.29 -11.46 -0.70
N VAL A 141 -16.59 -11.24 -0.45
CA VAL A 141 -17.35 -10.18 -1.13
C VAL A 141 -16.95 -8.86 -0.48
N VAL A 142 -16.34 -7.96 -1.25
CA VAL A 142 -16.06 -6.60 -0.79
C VAL A 142 -17.38 -5.83 -0.77
N VAL A 143 -17.87 -5.50 0.43
CA VAL A 143 -19.05 -4.65 0.63
C VAL A 143 -18.57 -3.36 1.29
N TYR A 144 -18.81 -2.24 0.60
CA TYR A 144 -18.56 -0.91 1.15
C TYR A 144 -19.87 -0.36 1.70
N GLU A 145 -19.92 -0.13 3.01
CA GLU A 145 -21.17 0.25 3.69
C GLU A 145 -21.56 1.72 3.44
N ASN A 146 -20.63 2.59 3.01
CA ASN A 146 -20.85 4.03 2.99
C ASN A 146 -20.09 4.76 1.86
N SER A 147 -20.25 4.31 0.62
CA SER A 147 -19.63 4.95 -0.55
C SER A 147 -20.07 6.41 -0.71
N ARG A 148 -19.12 7.32 -0.99
CA ARG A 148 -19.40 8.74 -1.27
C ARG A 148 -20.24 8.95 -2.54
N TYR A 149 -20.23 7.98 -3.46
CA TYR A 149 -21.06 7.96 -4.67
C TYR A 149 -21.82 6.63 -4.83
N LEU A 150 -23.09 6.71 -5.24
CA LEU A 150 -23.99 5.58 -5.52
C LEU A 150 -23.80 4.97 -6.94
N ASP A 151 -22.63 5.12 -7.58
CA ASP A 151 -22.48 4.69 -8.98
C ASP A 151 -21.60 3.44 -9.15
N GLY A 152 -22.19 2.42 -9.78
CA GLY A 152 -21.76 1.03 -9.79
C GLY A 152 -20.55 0.73 -10.69
N ARG A 153 -19.38 1.28 -10.37
CA ARG A 153 -18.13 0.91 -11.05
C ARG A 153 -17.60 -0.44 -10.53
N ARG A 154 -17.42 -1.39 -11.45
CA ARG A 154 -16.87 -2.73 -11.17
C ARG A 154 -15.34 -2.68 -11.18
N TRP A 155 -14.72 -3.21 -10.13
CA TRP A 155 -13.28 -3.07 -9.84
C TRP A 155 -12.40 -4.23 -10.34
N GLY A 156 -11.16 -3.88 -10.71
CA GLY A 156 -10.08 -4.81 -11.09
C GLY A 156 -9.03 -5.02 -9.98
N ARG A 157 -8.45 -6.23 -9.96
CA ARG A 157 -7.42 -6.74 -9.03
C ARG A 157 -6.07 -6.03 -9.23
N TRP A 158 -5.18 -5.96 -8.22
CA TRP A 158 -3.76 -5.69 -8.52
C TRP A 158 -3.17 -6.84 -9.34
N ASP A 159 -2.89 -6.61 -10.61
CA ASP A 159 -2.14 -7.54 -11.45
C ASP A 159 -0.65 -7.21 -11.38
N VAL A 160 0.06 -7.94 -10.52
CA VAL A 160 1.52 -7.86 -10.36
C VAL A 160 2.21 -8.92 -11.22
N SER A 161 1.70 -9.14 -12.44
CA SER A 161 2.31 -10.05 -13.42
C SER A 161 3.29 -9.24 -14.26
N GLY A 162 4.56 -9.27 -13.85
CA GLY A 162 5.66 -8.89 -14.72
C GLY A 162 5.68 -9.82 -15.93
N SER A 163 5.69 -9.24 -17.13
CA SER A 163 5.97 -9.97 -18.36
C SER A 163 7.36 -10.59 -18.25
N SER A 164 7.42 -11.91 -18.13
CA SER A 164 8.58 -12.65 -18.62
C SER A 164 8.58 -12.50 -20.14
N GLY A 165 9.39 -11.58 -20.63
CA GLY A 165 9.79 -11.58 -22.04
C GLY A 165 10.59 -12.85 -22.30
N GLU A 166 9.94 -13.85 -22.88
CA GLU A 166 10.64 -14.87 -23.65
C GLU A 166 10.82 -14.30 -25.05
N GLY A 167 12.07 -13.94 -25.35
CA GLY A 167 12.51 -13.72 -26.72
C GLY A 167 12.65 -15.06 -27.44
N VAL A 168 12.18 -15.08 -28.68
CA VAL A 168 12.78 -15.84 -29.78
C VAL A 168 12.96 -14.86 -30.93
#